data_AF-A0A936N4Z0-F1
#
_entry.id   AF-A0A936N4Z0-F1
#
_cell.length_a   1.000
_cell.length_b   1.000
_cell.length_c   1.000
_cell.angle_alpha   90.00
_cell.angle_beta   90.00
_cell.angle_gamma   90.00
#
_symmetry.space_group_name_H-M   'P 1'
#
loop_
_entity.id
_entity.type
_entity.pdbx_description
1 polymer ?
#
loop_
_entity_poly.entity_id
_entity_poly.type
_entity_poly.pdbx_seq_one_letter_code
_entity_poly.pdbx_strand_id
1 'polypeptide(L)'
;MSSKIFKKAISRITPEERAEMVKSLEIISQIHFIMDKKGINQKTLAEMLNVSPAAVSKMLLPGSNLGMKTIVKLELLFGETILTTPQKIEEEFEKYIELPLDKDISERCLSIVWNAAEETGMEVAITG
;
A
#
# COMPACT_ATOMS: atom_id res chain seq x y z
N MET A 1 -25.65 -14.82 17.35
CA MET A 1 -26.81 -13.98 16.97
C MET A 1 -26.43 -12.52 17.18
N SER A 2 -26.46 -11.68 16.15
CA SER A 2 -26.18 -10.24 16.35
C SER A 2 -27.30 -9.60 17.17
N SER A 3 -26.91 -8.79 18.16
CA SER A 3 -27.87 -8.15 19.08
C SER A 3 -28.79 -7.20 18.31
N LYS A 4 -30.03 -7.01 18.78
CA LYS A 4 -30.97 -6.04 18.18
C LYS A 4 -30.37 -4.63 18.12
N ILE A 5 -29.50 -4.29 19.07
CA ILE A 5 -28.75 -3.03 19.13
C ILE A 5 -27.76 -2.93 17.97
N PHE A 6 -26.99 -4.00 17.71
CA PHE A 6 -26.02 -4.05 16.63
C PHE A 6 -26.67 -3.91 15.24
N LYS A 7 -27.80 -4.60 15.00
CA LYS A 7 -28.54 -4.48 13.74
C LYS A 7 -29.06 -3.06 13.50
N LYS A 8 -29.54 -2.39 14.55
CA LYS A 8 -30.02 -1.00 14.49
C LYS A 8 -28.90 0.02 14.27
N ALA A 9 -27.69 -0.27 14.75
CA ALA A 9 -26.51 0.54 14.49
C ALA A 9 -26.07 0.42 13.02
N ILE A 10 -25.98 -0.80 12.49
CA ILE A 10 -25.59 -1.03 11.09
C ILE A 10 -26.59 -0.42 10.10
N SER A 11 -27.89 -0.48 10.38
CA SER A 11 -28.92 0.07 9.49
C SER A 11 -28.89 1.59 9.35
N ARG A 12 -28.14 2.29 10.21
CA ARG A 12 -27.99 3.75 10.18
C ARG A 12 -26.77 4.21 9.37
N ILE A 13 -25.84 3.31 9.07
CA ILE A 13 -24.60 3.63 8.37
C ILE A 13 -24.94 3.91 6.91
N THR A 14 -24.59 5.10 6.44
CA THR A 14 -24.80 5.48 5.04
C THR A 14 -23.76 4.79 4.13
N PRO A 15 -24.04 4.65 2.83
CA PRO A 15 -23.04 4.17 1.88
C PRO A 15 -21.76 5.01 1.88
N GLU A 16 -21.88 6.32 2.09
CA GLU A 16 -20.76 7.27 2.16
C GLU A 16 -19.89 7.02 3.39
N GLU A 17 -20.48 6.93 4.59
CA GLU A 17 -19.75 6.63 5.84
C GLU A 17 -19.00 5.30 5.74
N ARG A 18 -19.60 4.30 5.07
CA ARG A 18 -18.94 3.02 4.80
C ARG A 18 -17.74 3.20 3.88
N ALA A 19 -17.88 3.95 2.80
CA ALA A 19 -16.80 4.21 1.86
C ALA A 19 -15.64 4.98 2.52
N GLU A 20 -15.94 6.00 3.31
CA GLU A 20 -14.96 6.74 4.10
C GLU A 20 -14.21 5.82 5.07
N MET A 21 -14.92 4.96 5.78
CA MET A 21 -14.30 4.00 6.69
C MET A 21 -13.34 3.07 5.95
N VAL A 22 -13.73 2.53 4.80
CA VAL A 22 -12.87 1.67 3.97
C VAL A 22 -11.62 2.45 3.53
N LYS A 23 -11.76 3.68 3.05
CA LYS A 23 -10.62 4.51 2.65
C LYS A 23 -9.69 4.86 3.82
N SER A 24 -10.25 5.15 4.99
CA SER A 24 -9.43 5.37 6.20
C SER A 24 -8.60 4.14 6.55
N LEU A 25 -9.19 2.93 6.43
CA LEU A 25 -8.53 1.67 6.75
C LEU A 25 -7.39 1.36 5.76
N GLU A 26 -7.59 1.61 4.47
CA GLU A 26 -6.55 1.47 3.45
C GLU A 26 -5.34 2.37 3.77
N ILE A 27 -5.58 3.65 4.07
CA ILE A 27 -4.54 4.62 4.41
C ILE A 27 -3.80 4.22 5.69
N ILE A 28 -4.55 3.86 6.74
CA ILE A 28 -3.97 3.43 8.03
C ILE A 28 -3.12 2.17 7.86
N SER A 29 -3.59 1.21 7.06
CA SER A 29 -2.83 -0.02 6.77
C SER A 29 -1.52 0.30 6.07
N GLN A 30 -1.52 1.24 5.12
CA GLN A 30 -0.29 1.69 4.46
C GLN A 30 0.66 2.39 5.44
N ILE A 31 0.14 3.21 6.35
CA ILE A 31 0.96 3.85 7.40
C ILE A 31 1.61 2.79 8.29
N HIS A 32 0.85 1.79 8.74
CA HIS A 32 1.38 0.68 9.54
C HIS A 32 2.46 -0.11 8.78
N PHE A 33 2.23 -0.41 7.50
CA PHE A 33 3.22 -1.06 6.66
C PHE A 33 4.54 -0.28 6.58
N ILE A 34 4.48 1.04 6.36
CA ILE A 34 5.66 1.91 6.32
C ILE A 34 6.37 1.96 7.70
N MET A 35 5.59 2.05 8.77
CA MET A 35 6.10 2.04 10.15
C MET A 35 6.87 0.76 10.46
N ASP A 36 6.27 -0.40 10.16
CA ASP A 36 6.88 -1.71 10.38
C ASP A 36 8.15 -1.89 9.54
N LYS A 37 8.09 -1.51 8.26
CA LYS A 37 9.24 -1.51 7.34
C LYS A 37 10.41 -0.69 7.85
N LYS A 38 10.14 0.43 8.54
CA LYS A 38 11.16 1.34 9.08
C LYS A 38 11.50 1.11 10.55
N GLY A 39 10.86 0.13 11.21
CA GLY A 39 11.03 -0.12 12.65
C GLY A 39 10.54 1.03 13.54
N ILE A 40 9.60 1.84 13.06
CA ILE A 40 9.04 2.99 13.79
C ILE A 40 7.84 2.51 14.60
N ASN A 41 7.90 2.67 15.92
CA ASN A 41 6.74 2.44 16.78
C ASN A 41 5.91 3.73 16.98
N GLN A 42 4.70 3.61 17.53
CA GLN A 42 3.81 4.76 17.75
C GLN A 42 4.40 5.84 18.66
N LYS A 43 5.25 5.46 19.63
CA LYS A 43 5.91 6.41 20.53
C LYS A 43 6.92 7.26 19.75
N THR A 44 7.76 6.62 18.94
CA THR A 44 8.71 7.32 18.07
C THR A 44 7.98 8.20 17.06
N LEU A 45 6.88 7.73 16.47
CA LEU A 45 6.07 8.57 15.57
C LEU A 45 5.50 9.81 16.29
N ALA A 46 5.07 9.67 17.54
CA ALA A 46 4.58 10.79 18.35
C ALA A 46 5.68 11.83 18.61
N GLU A 47 6.89 11.37 18.93
CA GLU A 47 8.09 12.21 19.10
C GLU A 47 8.44 12.94 17.79
N MET A 48 8.46 12.25 16.65
CA MET A 48 8.74 12.82 15.33
C MET A 48 7.70 13.88 14.91
N LEU A 49 6.43 13.66 15.26
CA LEU A 49 5.34 14.59 14.95
C LEU A 49 5.22 15.75 15.94
N ASN A 50 5.90 15.66 17.08
CA ASN A 50 5.75 16.54 18.25
C ASN A 50 4.29 16.59 18.76
N VAL A 51 3.68 15.42 18.92
CA VAL A 51 2.31 15.26 19.46
C VAL A 51 2.28 14.20 20.56
N SER A 52 1.16 14.09 21.28
CA SER A 52 1.04 13.06 22.31
C SER A 52 0.87 11.66 21.71
N PRO A 53 1.34 10.58 22.38
CA PRO A 53 1.10 9.21 21.95
C PRO A 53 -0.40 8.91 21.77
N ALA A 54 -1.25 9.45 22.63
CA ALA A 54 -2.70 9.31 22.53
C ALA A 54 -3.27 9.96 21.24
N ALA A 55 -2.69 11.07 20.77
CA ALA A 55 -3.07 11.67 19.51
C ALA A 55 -2.70 10.76 18.33
N VAL A 56 -1.52 10.14 18.36
CA VAL A 56 -1.12 9.14 17.34
C VAL A 56 -2.02 7.92 17.38
N SER A 57 -2.31 7.37 18.57
CA SER A 57 -3.20 6.22 18.67
C SER A 57 -4.60 6.55 18.13
N LYS A 58 -5.14 7.73 18.43
CA LYS A 58 -6.42 8.20 17.87
C LYS A 58 -6.37 8.40 16.36
N MET A 59 -5.24 8.90 15.85
CA MET A 59 -4.98 9.10 14.43
C MET A 59 -4.98 7.77 13.66
N LEU A 60 -4.49 6.70 14.26
CA LEU A 60 -4.40 5.36 13.66
C LEU A 60 -5.63 4.46 13.93
N LEU A 61 -6.71 4.99 14.50
CA LEU A 61 -7.95 4.23 14.68
C LEU A 61 -8.71 4.08 13.35
N PRO A 62 -9.31 2.90 13.08
CA PRO A 62 -10.28 2.74 12.00
C PRO A 62 -11.37 3.81 12.02
N GLY A 63 -11.67 4.41 10.87
CA GLY A 63 -12.66 5.48 10.77
C GLY A 63 -12.16 6.85 11.23
N SER A 64 -10.85 7.00 11.53
CA SER A 64 -10.26 8.32 11.70
C SER A 64 -10.22 9.03 10.34
N ASN A 65 -10.63 10.29 10.31
CA ASN A 65 -10.50 11.12 9.12
C ASN A 65 -9.13 11.82 9.13
N LEU A 66 -8.16 11.23 8.42
CA LEU A 66 -6.84 11.81 8.22
C LEU A 66 -6.93 12.89 7.15
N GLY A 67 -6.89 14.16 7.57
CA GLY A 67 -6.84 15.27 6.63
C GLY A 67 -5.59 15.22 5.75
N MET A 68 -5.70 15.72 4.51
CA MET A 68 -4.60 15.74 3.53
C MET A 68 -3.30 16.34 4.07
N LYS A 69 -3.38 17.40 4.89
CA LYS A 69 -2.20 18.02 5.52
C LYS A 69 -1.42 17.04 6.40
N THR A 70 -2.13 16.17 7.12
CA THR A 70 -1.53 15.15 7.99
C THR A 70 -0.86 14.07 7.15
N ILE A 71 -1.52 13.62 6.07
CA ILE A 71 -0.96 12.62 5.15
C ILE A 71 0.35 13.16 4.55
N VAL A 72 0.34 14.36 3.98
CA VAL A 72 1.54 14.98 3.41
C VAL A 72 2.66 15.13 4.46
N LYS A 73 2.32 15.53 5.70
CA LYS A 73 3.31 15.62 6.79
C LYS A 73 3.95 14.25 7.09
N LEU A 74 3.15 13.18 7.11
CA LEU A 74 3.64 11.83 7.32
C LEU A 74 4.51 11.36 6.16
N GLU A 75 4.10 11.62 4.91
CA GLU A 75 4.90 11.28 3.72
C GLU A 75 6.27 11.96 3.73
N LEU A 76 6.32 13.23 4.10
CA LEU A 76 7.58 13.97 4.24
C LEU A 76 8.46 13.42 5.38
N LEU A 77 7.85 13.03 6.51
CA LEU A 77 8.57 12.44 7.64
C LEU A 77 9.11 11.04 7.32
N PHE A 78 8.34 10.23 6.61
CA PHE A 78 8.73 8.89 6.21
C PHE A 78 9.65 8.89 4.99
N GLY A 79 9.58 9.91 4.14
CA GLY A 79 10.23 9.94 2.83
C GLY A 79 9.64 8.90 1.88
N GLU A 80 8.35 8.58 2.02
CA GLU A 80 7.65 7.52 1.27
C GLU A 80 6.19 7.93 1.04
N THR A 81 5.64 7.56 -0.12
CA THR A 81 4.26 7.87 -0.49
C THR A 81 3.28 6.97 0.27
N ILE A 82 2.27 7.59 0.87
CA ILE A 82 1.14 6.93 1.55
C ILE A 82 -0.05 6.88 0.61
N LEU A 83 -0.32 7.97 -0.13
CA LEU A 83 -1.49 8.07 -1.00
C LEU A 83 -1.07 8.34 -2.44
N THR A 84 -1.57 7.53 -3.36
CA THR A 84 -1.30 7.65 -4.79
C THR A 84 -2.58 7.43 -5.60
N THR A 85 -2.55 7.77 -6.89
CA THR A 85 -3.64 7.51 -7.83
C THR A 85 -3.24 6.40 -8.80
N PRO A 86 -4.19 5.60 -9.32
CA PRO A 86 -3.90 4.59 -10.34
C PRO A 86 -3.19 5.20 -11.56
N GLN A 87 -3.65 6.36 -12.03
CA GLN A 87 -3.02 7.07 -13.15
C GLN A 87 -1.55 7.39 -12.90
N LYS A 88 -1.18 7.88 -11.71
CA LYS A 88 0.22 8.16 -11.39
C LYS A 88 1.07 6.89 -11.40
N ILE A 89 0.50 5.77 -10.94
CA ILE A 89 1.17 4.48 -10.98
C ILE A 89 1.37 4.02 -12.43
N GLU A 90 0.36 4.14 -13.29
CA GLU A 90 0.46 3.84 -14.73
C GLU A 90 1.56 4.67 -15.40
N GLU A 91 1.60 5.99 -15.15
CA GLU A 91 2.64 6.89 -15.65
C GLU A 91 4.05 6.48 -15.17
N GLU A 92 4.18 6.06 -13.91
CA GLU A 92 5.45 5.55 -13.38
C GLU A 92 5.86 4.23 -14.05
N PHE A 93 4.92 3.32 -14.33
CA PHE A 93 5.20 2.06 -15.03
C PHE A 93 5.64 2.27 -16.49
N GLU A 94 4.99 3.16 -17.24
CA GLU A 94 5.35 3.47 -18.63
C GLU A 94 6.81 3.92 -18.76
N LYS A 95 7.29 4.73 -17.81
CA LYS A 95 8.68 5.17 -17.74
C LYS A 95 9.69 4.02 -17.65
N TYR A 96 9.33 2.91 -17.02
CA TYR A 96 10.21 1.74 -16.91
C TYR A 96 10.11 0.81 -18.13
N ILE A 97 9.01 0.84 -18.88
CA ILE A 97 8.85 0.08 -20.13
C ILE A 97 9.68 0.71 -21.26
N GLU A 98 9.91 2.03 -21.22
CA GLU A 98 10.79 2.73 -22.16
C GLU A 98 12.28 2.47 -21.95
N LEU A 99 12.68 1.78 -20.87
CA LEU A 99 14.04 1.25 -20.81
C LEU A 99 14.15 0.20 -21.92
N PRO A 100 15.06 0.37 -22.90
CA PRO A 100 15.32 -0.69 -23.84
C PRO A 100 15.79 -1.87 -23.00
N LEU A 101 14.93 -2.88 -22.86
CA LEU A 101 15.39 -4.24 -22.68
C LEU A 101 16.33 -4.44 -23.85
N ASP A 102 17.63 -4.31 -23.58
CA ASP A 102 18.66 -4.65 -24.53
C ASP A 102 18.28 -6.03 -25.03
N LYS A 103 17.94 -6.13 -26.31
CA LYS A 103 17.39 -7.37 -26.88
C LYS A 103 18.32 -8.54 -26.58
N ASP A 104 19.61 -8.25 -26.48
CA ASP A 104 20.67 -9.16 -26.09
C ASP A 104 20.46 -9.75 -24.68
N ILE A 105 19.98 -8.97 -23.70
CA ILE A 105 19.64 -9.46 -22.36
C ILE A 105 18.40 -10.36 -22.40
N SER A 106 17.37 -10.00 -23.18
CA SER A 106 16.16 -10.83 -23.28
C SER A 106 16.45 -12.18 -23.93
N GLU A 107 17.24 -12.23 -25.01
CA GLU A 107 17.62 -13.45 -25.72
C GLU A 107 18.55 -14.32 -24.86
N ARG A 108 19.45 -13.69 -24.11
CA ARG A 108 20.35 -14.39 -23.18
C ARG A 108 19.63 -14.95 -21.96
N CYS A 109 18.64 -14.24 -21.40
CA CYS A 109 17.80 -14.76 -20.33
C CYS A 109 16.91 -15.92 -20.82
N LEU A 110 16.32 -15.80 -22.01
CA LEU A 110 15.51 -16.86 -22.60
C LEU A 110 16.33 -18.12 -22.88
N SER A 111 17.55 -17.99 -23.42
CA SER A 111 18.44 -19.15 -23.63
C SER A 111 18.90 -19.81 -22.32
N ILE A 112 19.19 -19.04 -21.27
CA ILE A 112 19.52 -19.61 -19.95
C ILE A 112 18.35 -20.38 -19.36
N VAL A 113 17.13 -19.82 -19.42
CA VAL A 113 15.92 -20.46 -18.91
C VAL A 113 15.56 -21.70 -19.73
N TRP A 114 15.70 -21.63 -21.05
CA TRP A 114 15.45 -22.76 -21.96
C TRP A 114 16.44 -23.91 -21.71
N ASN A 115 17.74 -23.62 -21.63
CA ASN A 115 18.77 -24.62 -21.37
C ASN A 115 18.57 -25.29 -19.99
N ALA A 116 18.24 -24.51 -18.96
CA ALA A 116 17.96 -25.05 -17.63
C ALA A 116 16.70 -25.94 -17.59
N ALA A 117 15.69 -25.63 -18.43
CA ALA A 117 14.49 -26.45 -18.55
C ALA A 117 14.73 -27.77 -19.30
N GLU A 118 15.58 -27.76 -20.34
CA GLU A 118 16.00 -28.98 -21.05
C GLU A 118 16.81 -29.92 -20.15
N GLU A 119 17.71 -29.39 -19.31
CA GLU A 119 18.50 -30.18 -18.36
C GLU A 119 17.66 -30.80 -17.23
N THR A 120 16.53 -30.19 -16.88
CA THR A 120 15.66 -30.62 -15.78
C THR A 120 14.39 -31.35 -16.24
N GLY A 121 14.14 -31.44 -17.55
CA GLY A 121 12.96 -32.08 -18.13
C GLY A 121 11.64 -31.35 -17.84
N MET A 122 11.69 -30.04 -17.54
CA MET A 122 10.49 -29.23 -17.32
C MET A 122 9.97 -28.65 -18.63
N GLU A 123 8.68 -28.82 -18.92
CA GLU A 123 8.01 -28.15 -20.05
C GLU A 123 7.84 -26.66 -19.75
N VAL A 124 8.46 -25.80 -20.56
CA VAL A 124 8.29 -24.34 -20.48
C VAL A 124 7.03 -23.96 -21.25
N ALA A 125 5.92 -23.78 -20.54
CA ALA A 125 4.69 -23.27 -21.15
C ALA A 125 4.84 -21.77 -21.44
N ILE A 126 5.19 -21.43 -22.69
CA ILE A 126 5.16 -20.05 -23.17
C ILE A 126 3.72 -19.77 -23.64
N THR A 127 2.87 -19.23 -22.76
CA THR A 127 1.59 -18.64 -23.17
C THR A 127 1.87 -17.28 -23.79
N GLY A 128 1.67 -17.17 -25.11
CA GLY A 128 1.75 -15.93 -25.88
C GLY A 128 0.53 -15.03 -25.74
#